data_AF-A0A3C2B473-F1
#
_entry.id   AF-A0A3C2B473-F1
#
_cell.length_a   1.000
_cell.length_b   1.000
_cell.length_c   1.000
_cell.angle_alpha   90.00
_cell.angle_beta   90.00
_cell.angle_gamma   90.00
#
_symmetry.space_group_name_H-M   'P 1'
#
loop_
_entity.id
_entity.type
_entity.pdbx_description
1 polymer ?
#
loop_
_entity_poly.entity_id
_entity_poly.type
_entity_poly.pdbx_seq_one_letter_code
_entity_poly.pdbx_strand_id
1 'polypeptide(L)'
;MVLTPWLALMGGLVSRPMHRSQREFRGLKNSVQARLYTSLMASWLITRQLRKVSTRLTSLREELRVIDEQAMYLGDDAADAELRAIVSESGRDAYHAREAGGHAAAMASHRAKVVAEIGRLERRQDELLDQMNG
;
A
#
# COMPACT_ATOMS: atom_id res chain seq x y z
N MET A 1 4.23 51.65 78.94
CA MET A 1 5.45 50.81 78.83
C MET A 1 5.38 49.99 77.55
N VAL A 2 6.26 50.34 76.59
CA VAL A 2 6.98 49.51 75.57
C VAL A 2 6.17 48.46 74.79
N LEU A 3 5.79 48.63 73.51
CA LEU A 3 6.56 48.62 72.24
C LEU A 3 7.19 47.26 71.81
N THR A 4 6.70 46.76 70.66
CA THR A 4 7.36 45.96 69.60
C THR A 4 7.45 44.41 69.60
N PRO A 5 7.42 43.82 68.36
CA PRO A 5 7.05 42.45 68.04
C PRO A 5 8.23 41.51 67.77
N TRP A 6 8.00 40.21 67.82
CA TRP A 6 8.95 39.18 67.42
C TRP A 6 8.83 38.89 65.92
N LEU A 7 9.64 39.59 65.13
CA LEU A 7 10.16 39.08 63.86
C LEU A 7 11.61 38.65 64.09
N ALA A 8 11.95 37.49 63.55
CA ALA A 8 13.29 36.97 63.26
C ALA A 8 14.03 36.28 64.43
N LEU A 9 14.27 34.96 64.32
CA LEU A 9 15.52 34.40 63.77
C LEU A 9 15.60 32.86 63.96
N MET A 10 15.98 32.17 62.88
CA MET A 10 16.58 30.82 62.79
C MET A 10 15.68 29.61 63.09
N GLY A 11 15.61 28.56 62.28
CA GLY A 11 16.39 28.16 61.11
C GLY A 11 16.16 26.65 60.94
N GLY A 12 15.85 26.21 59.72
CA GLY A 12 15.61 24.78 59.48
C GLY A 12 14.68 24.49 58.30
N LEU A 13 14.85 25.21 57.20
CA LEU A 13 14.29 24.80 55.91
C LEU A 13 14.99 23.50 55.50
N VAL A 14 14.48 22.35 55.89
CA VAL A 14 14.82 21.07 55.24
C VAL A 14 14.11 21.05 53.90
N SER A 15 14.62 21.85 52.95
CA SER A 15 14.37 21.62 51.53
C SER A 15 15.05 20.32 51.18
N ARG A 16 14.30 19.20 51.15
CA ARG A 16 14.77 17.97 50.50
C ARG A 16 15.14 18.32 49.04
N PRO A 17 16.40 18.17 48.61
CA PRO A 17 16.75 18.38 47.22
C PRO A 17 16.28 17.16 46.44
N MET A 18 15.16 17.27 45.73
CA MET A 18 14.64 16.18 44.91
C MET A 18 14.22 16.68 43.53
N HIS A 19 15.11 17.29 42.73
CA HIS A 19 14.69 17.72 41.37
C HIS A 19 15.77 17.69 40.27
N ARG A 20 16.87 16.93 40.40
CA ARG A 20 17.72 16.61 39.23
C ARG A 20 17.32 15.29 38.58
N SER A 21 17.26 14.19 39.34
CA SER A 21 16.90 12.87 38.77
C SER A 21 15.46 12.79 38.25
N GLN A 22 14.48 13.39 38.94
CA GLN A 22 13.07 13.35 38.50
C GLN A 22 12.83 14.02 37.14
N ARG A 23 13.55 15.11 36.81
CA ARG A 23 13.43 15.78 35.51
C ARG A 23 14.01 14.94 34.38
N GLU A 24 15.16 14.30 34.63
CA GLU A 24 15.79 13.35 33.70
C GLU A 24 14.90 12.13 33.46
N PHE A 25 14.35 11.52 34.53
CA PHE A 25 13.42 10.39 34.41
C PHE A 25 12.14 10.71 33.63
N ARG A 26 11.59 11.93 33.80
CA ARG A 26 10.40 12.36 33.04
C ARG A 26 10.73 12.58 31.56
N GLY A 27 11.91 13.13 31.26
CA GLY A 27 12.42 13.26 29.89
C GLY A 27 12.65 11.91 29.22
N LEU A 28 13.23 10.94 29.93
CA LEU A 28 13.41 9.55 29.49
C LEU A 28 12.06 8.89 29.17
N LYS A 29 11.09 8.95 30.09
CA LYS A 29 9.73 8.42 29.85
C LYS A 29 9.08 9.05 28.63
N ASN A 30 9.13 10.37 28.49
CA ASN A 30 8.60 11.08 27.32
C ASN A 30 9.30 10.64 26.02
N SER A 31 10.61 10.46 26.05
CA SER A 31 11.38 10.04 24.86
C SER A 31 11.11 8.60 24.45
N VAL A 32 10.91 7.69 25.41
CA VAL A 32 10.54 6.29 25.14
C VAL A 32 9.11 6.23 24.61
N GLN A 33 8.18 6.96 25.24
CA GLN A 33 6.78 7.00 24.84
C GLN A 33 6.60 7.61 23.44
N ALA A 34 7.38 8.64 23.09
CA ALA A 34 7.44 9.19 21.75
C ALA A 34 7.96 8.16 20.72
N ARG A 35 9.04 7.44 21.01
CA ARG A 35 9.59 6.39 20.12
C ARG A 35 8.59 5.26 19.90
N LEU A 36 7.91 4.80 20.96
CA LEU A 36 6.88 3.77 20.87
C LEU A 36 5.70 4.23 20.01
N TYR A 37 5.24 5.47 20.20
CA TYR A 37 4.17 6.03 19.37
C TYR A 37 4.59 6.13 17.90
N THR A 38 5.80 6.60 17.59
CA THR A 38 6.31 6.67 16.22
C THR A 38 6.39 5.28 15.58
N SER A 39 6.86 4.27 16.31
CA SER A 39 6.93 2.88 15.82
C SER A 39 5.53 2.30 15.56
N LEU A 40 4.59 2.49 16.48
CA LEU A 40 3.20 2.05 16.31
C LEU A 40 2.51 2.74 15.12
N MET A 41 2.74 4.04 14.94
CA MET A 41 2.22 4.79 13.79
C MET A 41 2.83 4.31 12.47
N ALA A 42 4.14 4.04 12.44
CA ALA A 42 4.80 3.47 11.26
C ALA A 42 4.23 2.08 10.91
N SER A 43 4.08 1.20 11.89
CA SER A 43 3.48 -0.14 11.72
C SER A 43 2.03 -0.07 11.23
N TRP A 44 1.22 0.84 11.78
CA TRP A 44 -0.15 1.07 11.33
C TRP A 44 -0.22 1.55 9.88
N LEU A 45 0.66 2.47 9.48
CA LEU A 45 0.74 2.96 8.10
C LEU A 45 1.12 1.84 7.13
N ILE A 46 2.10 1.01 7.46
CA ILE A 46 2.51 -0.16 6.65
C ILE A 46 1.33 -1.13 6.52
N THR A 47 0.68 -1.48 7.62
CA THR A 47 -0.50 -2.37 7.62
C THR A 47 -1.63 -1.83 6.74
N ARG A 48 -1.88 -0.52 6.80
CA ARG A 48 -2.88 0.15 5.95
C ARG A 48 -2.51 0.08 4.47
N GLN A 49 -1.23 0.27 4.13
CA GLN A 49 -0.75 0.15 2.76
C GLN A 49 -0.85 -1.29 2.26
N LEU A 50 -0.45 -2.28 3.06
CA LEU A 50 -0.59 -3.71 2.75
C LEU A 50 -2.04 -4.06 2.45
N ARG A 51 -2.99 -3.61 3.28
CA ARG A 51 -4.43 -3.85 3.02
C ARG A 51 -4.85 -3.27 1.67
N LYS A 52 -4.44 -2.04 1.34
CA LYS A 52 -4.76 -1.41 0.06
C LYS A 52 -4.18 -2.20 -1.12
N VAL A 53 -2.92 -2.64 -1.02
CA VAL A 53 -2.25 -3.43 -2.06
C VAL A 53 -2.96 -4.78 -2.22
N SER A 54 -3.25 -5.49 -1.14
CA SER A 54 -3.98 -6.76 -1.18
C SER A 54 -5.35 -6.64 -1.83
N THR A 55 -6.14 -5.62 -1.46
CA THR A 55 -7.44 -5.37 -2.09
C THR A 55 -7.31 -5.13 -3.59
N ARG A 56 -6.29 -4.36 -4.01
CA ARG A 56 -6.06 -4.10 -5.43
C ARG A 56 -5.59 -5.35 -6.18
N LEU A 57 -4.73 -6.16 -5.58
CA LEU A 57 -4.29 -7.45 -6.15
C LEU A 57 -5.46 -8.41 -6.34
N THR A 58 -6.34 -8.56 -5.36
CA THR A 58 -7.55 -9.38 -5.51
C THR A 58 -8.41 -8.92 -6.67
N SER A 59 -8.66 -7.60 -6.76
CA SER A 59 -9.45 -7.03 -7.86
C SER A 59 -8.81 -7.26 -9.23
N LEU A 60 -7.49 -7.06 -9.36
CA LEU A 60 -6.80 -7.24 -10.64
C LEU A 60 -6.68 -8.71 -11.05
N ARG A 61 -6.56 -9.63 -10.10
CA ARG A 61 -6.55 -11.08 -10.38
C ARG A 61 -7.92 -11.55 -10.89
N GLU A 62 -9.01 -11.03 -10.33
CA GLU A 62 -10.35 -11.30 -10.89
C GLU A 62 -10.52 -10.66 -12.27
N GLU A 63 -10.07 -9.43 -12.46
CA GLU A 63 -10.07 -8.78 -13.77
C GLU A 63 -9.27 -9.60 -14.80
N LEU A 64 -8.09 -10.09 -14.43
CA LEU A 64 -7.26 -10.95 -15.28
C LEU A 64 -7.99 -12.25 -15.64
N ARG A 65 -8.72 -12.85 -14.70
CA ARG A 65 -9.53 -14.07 -14.96
C ARG A 65 -10.56 -13.82 -16.05
N VAL A 66 -11.27 -12.69 -15.99
CA VAL A 66 -12.24 -12.28 -17.01
C VAL A 66 -11.57 -11.97 -18.34
N ILE A 67 -10.42 -11.28 -18.31
CA ILE A 67 -9.63 -10.99 -19.52
C ILE A 67 -9.16 -12.27 -20.19
N ASP A 68 -8.72 -13.27 -19.43
CA ASP A 68 -8.27 -14.56 -19.95
C ASP A 68 -9.42 -15.29 -20.66
N GLU A 69 -10.62 -15.28 -20.09
CA GLU A 69 -11.83 -15.80 -20.74
C GLU A 69 -12.12 -15.05 -22.04
N GLN A 70 -12.16 -13.71 -22.01
CA GLN A 70 -12.42 -12.88 -23.19
C GLN A 70 -11.36 -13.05 -24.29
N ALA A 71 -10.09 -13.19 -23.90
CA ALA A 71 -8.99 -13.38 -24.83
C ALA A 71 -9.10 -14.71 -25.58
N MET A 72 -9.57 -15.78 -24.92
CA MET A 72 -9.87 -17.04 -25.60
C MET A 72 -10.96 -16.85 -26.67
N TYR A 73 -12.11 -16.27 -26.30
CA TYR A 73 -13.20 -16.05 -27.25
C TYR A 73 -12.81 -15.20 -28.44
N LEU A 74 -12.08 -14.10 -28.22
CA LEU A 74 -11.62 -13.23 -29.31
C LEU A 74 -10.54 -13.90 -30.18
N GLY A 75 -9.72 -14.76 -29.59
CA GLY A 75 -8.75 -15.56 -30.33
C GLY A 75 -9.41 -16.57 -31.26
N ASP A 76 -10.42 -17.28 -30.75
CA ASP A 76 -11.20 -18.24 -31.54
C ASP A 76 -11.98 -17.53 -32.67
N ASP A 77 -12.62 -16.39 -32.39
CA ASP A 77 -13.34 -15.60 -33.40
C ASP A 77 -12.39 -15.06 -34.49
N ALA A 78 -11.19 -14.60 -34.11
CA ALA A 78 -10.18 -14.14 -35.06
C ALA A 78 -9.70 -15.29 -35.97
N ALA A 79 -9.46 -16.48 -35.41
CA ALA A 79 -9.06 -17.65 -36.18
C ALA A 79 -10.16 -18.10 -37.16
N ASP A 80 -11.42 -18.14 -36.71
CA ASP A 80 -12.56 -18.49 -37.55
C ASP A 80 -12.78 -17.48 -38.68
N ALA A 81 -12.62 -16.18 -38.39
CA ALA A 81 -12.74 -15.12 -39.38
C ALA A 81 -11.61 -15.20 -40.42
N GLU A 82 -10.38 -15.52 -40.01
CA GLU A 82 -9.25 -15.75 -40.91
C GLU A 82 -9.51 -16.94 -41.85
N LEU A 83 -9.96 -18.08 -41.30
CA LEU A 83 -10.32 -19.25 -42.10
C LEU A 83 -11.41 -18.92 -43.12
N ARG A 84 -12.45 -18.18 -42.71
CA ARG A 84 -13.54 -17.77 -43.61
C ARG A 84 -13.05 -16.85 -44.72
N ALA A 85 -12.17 -15.88 -44.42
CA ALA A 85 -11.62 -14.96 -45.39
C ALA A 85 -10.78 -15.68 -46.47
N ILE A 86 -10.02 -16.71 -46.07
CA ILE A 86 -9.25 -17.55 -47.00
C ILE A 86 -10.19 -18.33 -47.92
N VAL A 87 -11.27 -18.90 -47.36
CA VAL A 87 -12.19 -19.76 -48.12
C VAL A 87 -13.07 -18.96 -49.09
N SER A 88 -13.51 -17.76 -48.70
CA SER A 88 -14.47 -17.00 -49.51
C SER A 88 -13.83 -16.11 -50.57
N GLU A 89 -12.51 -15.85 -50.48
CA GLU A 89 -11.76 -14.88 -51.29
C GLU A 89 -12.45 -13.49 -51.37
N SER A 90 -13.30 -13.17 -50.39
CA SER A 90 -14.11 -11.96 -50.38
C SER A 90 -13.39 -10.84 -49.63
N GLY A 91 -13.32 -9.67 -50.25
CA GLY A 91 -12.77 -8.46 -49.60
C GLY A 91 -13.50 -8.09 -48.31
N ARG A 92 -14.79 -8.42 -48.19
CA ARG A 92 -15.58 -8.19 -46.97
C ARG A 92 -15.11 -9.09 -45.82
N ASP A 93 -14.89 -10.37 -46.10
CA ASP A 93 -14.46 -11.32 -45.06
C ASP A 93 -13.00 -11.07 -44.66
N ALA A 94 -12.15 -10.64 -45.60
CA ALA A 94 -10.80 -10.18 -45.29
C ALA A 94 -10.78 -8.93 -44.40
N TYR A 95 -11.75 -8.02 -44.54
CA TYR A 95 -11.92 -6.90 -43.61
C TYR A 95 -12.31 -7.38 -42.21
N HIS A 96 -13.31 -8.26 -42.11
CA HIS A 96 -13.76 -8.82 -40.83
C HIS A 96 -12.65 -9.59 -40.11
N ALA A 97 -11.83 -10.37 -40.82
CA ALA A 97 -10.67 -11.06 -40.23
C ALA A 97 -9.65 -10.09 -39.63
N ARG A 98 -9.38 -8.97 -40.30
CA ARG A 98 -8.49 -7.92 -39.77
C ARG A 98 -9.06 -7.25 -38.52
N GLU A 99 -10.37 -6.98 -38.51
CA GLU A 99 -11.06 -6.39 -37.37
C GLU A 99 -11.02 -7.32 -36.15
N ALA A 100 -11.38 -8.59 -36.33
CA ALA A 100 -11.32 -9.62 -35.27
C ALA A 100 -9.88 -9.80 -34.74
N GLY A 101 -8.89 -9.88 -35.63
CA GLY A 101 -7.47 -9.92 -35.23
C GLY A 101 -7.02 -8.67 -34.46
N GLY A 102 -7.53 -7.49 -34.83
CA GLY A 102 -7.32 -6.25 -34.09
C GLY A 102 -7.89 -6.29 -32.68
N HIS A 103 -9.10 -6.84 -32.50
CA HIS A 103 -9.71 -7.03 -31.19
C HIS A 103 -8.91 -8.01 -30.31
N ALA A 104 -8.48 -9.14 -30.87
CA ALA A 104 -7.64 -10.10 -30.16
C ALA A 104 -6.30 -9.47 -29.72
N ALA A 105 -5.64 -8.72 -30.59
CA ALA A 105 -4.39 -8.03 -30.28
C ALA A 105 -4.56 -6.94 -29.20
N ALA A 106 -5.67 -6.21 -29.23
CA ALA A 106 -6.00 -5.24 -28.20
C ALA A 106 -6.22 -5.91 -26.84
N MET A 107 -6.92 -7.04 -26.81
CA MET A 107 -7.15 -7.81 -25.57
C MET A 107 -5.85 -8.39 -25.02
N ALA A 108 -4.97 -8.93 -25.87
CA ALA A 108 -3.65 -9.40 -25.48
C ALA A 108 -2.80 -8.28 -24.87
N SER A 109 -2.87 -7.07 -25.45
CA SER A 109 -2.18 -5.88 -24.91
C SER A 109 -2.74 -5.45 -23.56
N HIS A 110 -4.07 -5.52 -23.37
CA HIS A 110 -4.72 -5.22 -22.09
C HIS A 110 -4.30 -6.22 -21.01
N ARG A 111 -4.35 -7.52 -21.33
CA ARG A 111 -3.86 -8.61 -20.47
C ARG A 111 -2.44 -8.37 -19.99
N ALA A 112 -1.53 -8.03 -20.91
CA ALA A 112 -0.13 -7.76 -20.58
C ALA A 112 0.03 -6.60 -19.57
N LYS A 113 -0.78 -5.53 -19.71
CA LYS A 113 -0.78 -4.40 -18.76
C LYS A 113 -1.25 -4.82 -17.37
N VAL A 114 -2.32 -5.62 -17.29
CA VAL A 114 -2.85 -6.12 -16.01
C VAL A 114 -1.84 -7.04 -15.32
N VAL A 115 -1.20 -7.96 -16.05
CA VAL A 115 -0.14 -8.83 -15.52
C VAL A 115 1.04 -8.01 -15.00
N ALA A 116 1.49 -7.00 -15.75
CA ALA A 116 2.58 -6.14 -15.32
C ALA A 116 2.24 -5.34 -14.05
N GLU A 117 1.00 -4.87 -13.94
CA GLU A 117 0.48 -4.17 -12.76
C GLU A 117 0.44 -5.08 -11.52
N ILE A 118 -0.05 -6.31 -11.68
CA ILE A 118 -0.04 -7.33 -10.61
C ILE A 118 1.38 -7.56 -10.12
N GLY A 119 2.33 -7.82 -11.03
CA GLY A 119 3.73 -8.05 -10.66
C GLY A 119 4.38 -6.84 -9.96
N ARG A 120 3.98 -5.61 -10.29
CA ARG A 120 4.42 -4.41 -9.57
C ARG A 120 3.88 -4.36 -8.15
N LEU A 121 2.60 -4.68 -7.98
CA LEU A 121 1.95 -4.67 -6.66
C LEU A 121 2.44 -5.80 -5.76
N GLU A 122 2.77 -6.96 -6.31
CA GLU A 122 3.40 -8.07 -5.57
C GLU A 122 4.77 -7.65 -5.03
N ARG A 123 5.65 -7.08 -5.87
CA ARG A 123 6.93 -6.52 -5.39
C ARG A 123 6.73 -5.47 -4.29
N ARG A 124 5.73 -4.59 -4.46
CA ARG A 124 5.41 -3.58 -3.44
C ARG A 124 4.91 -4.21 -2.14
N GLN A 125 4.17 -5.30 -2.21
CA GLN A 125 3.73 -6.04 -1.04
C GLN A 125 4.95 -6.64 -0.31
N ASP A 126 5.86 -7.28 -1.03
CA ASP A 126 7.10 -7.84 -0.47
C ASP A 126 7.93 -6.76 0.24
N GLU A 127 8.17 -5.62 -0.41
CA GLU A 127 8.86 -4.46 0.20
C GLU A 127 8.22 -3.99 1.52
N LEU A 128 6.88 -4.01 1.58
CA LEU A 128 6.14 -3.59 2.78
C LEU A 128 6.17 -4.65 3.88
N LEU A 129 6.18 -5.93 3.52
CA LEU A 129 6.33 -7.03 4.47
C LEU A 129 7.75 -7.05 5.06
N ASP A 130 8.77 -6.81 4.25
CA ASP A 130 10.16 -6.67 4.70
C ASP A 130 10.30 -5.49 5.69
N GLN A 131 9.69 -4.33 5.40
CA GLN A 131 9.67 -3.19 6.32
C GLN A 131 8.96 -3.46 7.65
N MET A 132 8.05 -4.44 7.69
CA MET A 132 7.32 -4.81 8.91
C MET A 132 8.08 -5.84 9.74
N ASN A 133 8.86 -6.71 9.08
CA ASN A 133 9.56 -7.83 9.70
C ASN A 133 11.04 -7.54 10.02
N GLY A 134 11.65 -6.55 9.36
CA GLY A 134 13.01 -6.06 9.63
C GLY A 134 13.05 -4.97 10.69
#